data_AF-A0A4Q1UR08-F1
#
_entry.id   AF-A0A4Q1UR08-F1
#
_cell.length_a   1.000
_cell.length_b   1.000
_cell.length_c   1.000
_cell.angle_alpha   90.00
_cell.angle_beta   90.00
_cell.angle_gamma   90.00
#
_symmetry.space_group_name_H-M   'P 1'
#
loop_
_entity.id
_entity.type
_entity.pdbx_description
1 polymer ?
#
loop_
_entity_poly.entity_id
_entity_poly.type
_entity_poly.pdbx_seq_one_letter_code
_entity_poly.pdbx_strand_id
1 'polypeptide(L)' 'MCSFHQFSALAATRGEGLHPKLRALLERAAASPFSEVSLRHDGLVQAGPDPDMEIVPSRAKVVPLSRQLANR' A
#
# COMPACT_ATOMS: atom_id res chain seq x y z
N MET A 1 15.61 19.44 -15.40
CA MET A 1 15.12 18.79 -14.18
C MET A 1 15.49 17.31 -14.25
N CYS A 2 16.09 16.73 -13.20
CA CYS A 2 16.37 15.29 -13.17
C CYS A 2 15.07 14.53 -12.92
N SER A 3 14.87 13.41 -13.61
CA SER A 3 13.78 12.49 -13.27
C SER A 3 13.99 11.91 -11.86
N PHE A 4 12.92 11.45 -11.21
CA PHE A 4 12.97 10.81 -9.90
C PHE A 4 14.02 9.68 -9.83
N HIS A 5 14.19 8.94 -10.92
CA HIS A 5 15.19 7.87 -11.04
C HIS A 5 16.64 8.38 -11.07
N GLN A 6 16.91 9.50 -11.76
CA GLN A 6 18.25 10.11 -11.74
C GLN A 6 18.59 10.64 -10.35
N PHE A 7 17.63 11.25 -9.67
CA PHE A 7 17.82 11.72 -8.29
C PHE A 7 18.08 10.55 -7.33
N SER A 8 17.26 9.51 -7.39
CA SER A 8 17.42 8.29 -6.57
C SER A 8 18.77 7.62 -6.79
N ALA A 9 19.23 7.50 -8.04
CA ALA A 9 20.53 6.92 -8.35
C ALA A 9 21.69 7.75 -7.79
N LEU A 10 21.62 9.09 -7.92
CA LEU A 10 22.62 10.02 -7.38
C LEU A 10 22.65 10.08 -5.85
N ALA A 11 21.51 9.87 -5.19
CA ALA A 11 21.46 9.75 -3.74
C ALA A 11 22.05 8.40 -3.30
N ALA A 12 21.81 7.32 -4.06
CA ALA A 12 22.26 5.97 -3.71
C ALA A 12 23.79 5.86 -3.71
N THR A 13 24.49 6.57 -4.60
CA THR A 13 25.96 6.62 -4.60
C THR A 13 26.55 7.26 -3.33
N ARG A 14 25.74 8.00 -2.55
CA ARG A 14 26.13 8.57 -1.26
C ARG A 14 25.63 7.76 -0.05
N GLY A 15 24.99 6.61 -0.29
CA GLY A 15 24.30 5.85 0.77
C GLY A 15 22.94 6.44 1.18
N GLU A 16 22.50 7.52 0.53
CA GLU A 16 21.29 8.31 0.84
C GLU A 16 20.12 7.99 -0.12
N GLY A 17 20.31 7.04 -1.04
CA GLY A 17 19.32 6.71 -2.05
C GLY A 17 18.48 5.49 -1.72
N LEU A 18 17.42 5.31 -2.52
CA LEU A 18 16.52 4.19 -2.36
C LEU A 18 17.25 2.86 -2.54
N HIS A 19 17.05 1.96 -1.59
CA HIS A 19 17.47 0.56 -1.73
C HIS A 19 16.93 -0.02 -3.05
N PRO A 20 17.70 -0.84 -3.80
CA PRO A 20 17.28 -1.35 -5.11
C PRO A 20 15.90 -2.00 -5.13
N LYS A 21 15.55 -2.73 -4.06
CA LYS A 21 14.22 -3.34 -3.90
C LYS A 21 13.09 -2.30 -3.79
N LEU A 22 13.33 -1.20 -3.10
CA LEU A 22 12.37 -0.07 -2.98
C LEU A 22 12.21 0.66 -4.31
N ARG A 23 13.31 0.85 -5.04
CA ARG A 23 13.26 1.41 -6.39
C ARG A 23 12.42 0.55 -7.34
N ALA A 24 12.65 -0.76 -7.37
CA ALA A 24 11.89 -1.67 -8.21
C ALA A 24 10.39 -1.70 -7.85
N LEU A 25 10.06 -1.58 -6.56
CA LEU A 25 8.67 -1.45 -6.09
C LEU A 25 8.01 -0.18 -6.65
N LEU A 26 8.70 0.97 -6.56
CA LEU A 26 8.19 2.24 -7.07
C LEU A 26 8.05 2.26 -8.59
N GLU A 27 8.99 1.63 -9.32
CA GLU A 27 8.90 1.48 -10.79
C GLU A 27 7.65 0.69 -11.18
N ARG A 28 7.36 -0.40 -10.46
CA ARG A 28 6.18 -1.23 -10.71
C ARG A 28 4.89 -0.51 -10.36
N ALA A 29 4.88 0.23 -9.25
CA ALA A 29 3.74 1.06 -8.86
C ALA A 29 3.49 2.20 -9.86
N ALA A 30 4.54 2.84 -10.39
CA ALA A 30 4.38 3.89 -11.40
C ALA A 30 3.82 3.37 -12.74
N ALA A 31 4.11 2.12 -13.11
CA ALA A 31 3.58 1.49 -14.32
C ALA A 31 2.09 1.13 -14.22
N SER A 32 1.59 0.85 -13.01
CA SER A 32 0.17 0.58 -12.77
C SER A 32 -0.25 1.14 -11.39
N PRO A 33 -0.45 2.46 -11.27
CA PRO A 33 -0.61 3.14 -9.99
C PRO A 33 -1.88 2.75 -9.23
N PHE A 34 -2.82 2.08 -9.89
CA PHE A 34 -4.11 1.69 -9.34
C PHE A 34 -4.33 0.18 -9.28
N SER A 35 -3.33 -0.66 -9.59
CA SER A 35 -3.52 -2.12 -9.52
C SER A 35 -3.60 -2.66 -8.09
N GLU A 36 -3.05 -1.94 -7.12
CA GLU A 36 -3.01 -2.35 -5.70
C GLU A 36 -3.90 -1.45 -4.82
N VAL A 37 -4.54 -0.44 -5.40
CA VAL A 37 -5.33 0.55 -4.68
C VAL A 37 -6.67 0.79 -5.37
N SER A 38 -7.73 0.88 -4.58
CA SER A 38 -9.07 1.22 -5.03
C SER A 38 -9.35 2.69 -4.77
N LEU A 39 -9.95 3.37 -5.76
CA LEU A 39 -10.48 4.72 -5.58
C LEU A 39 -11.86 4.63 -4.93
N ARG A 40 -12.02 5.28 -3.79
CA ARG A 40 -13.28 5.32 -3.04
C ARG A 40 -14.21 6.38 -3.61
N HIS A 41 -15.50 6.27 -3.29
CA HIS A 41 -16.54 7.21 -3.71
C HIS A 41 -16.32 8.65 -3.18
N ASP A 42 -15.55 8.81 -2.09
CA ASP A 42 -15.16 10.11 -1.53
C ASP A 42 -13.89 10.71 -2.17
N GLY A 43 -13.36 10.07 -3.22
CA GLY A 43 -12.15 10.50 -3.92
C GLY A 43 -10.84 10.12 -3.22
N LEU A 44 -10.90 9.39 -2.11
CA LEU A 44 -9.71 8.90 -1.42
C LEU A 44 -9.19 7.59 -2.04
N VAL A 45 -7.88 7.38 -1.97
CA VAL A 45 -7.22 6.16 -2.45
C VAL A 45 -6.98 5.23 -1.26
N GLN A 46 -7.46 4.00 -1.35
CA GLN A 46 -7.28 2.97 -0.32
C GLN A 46 -6.53 1.76 -0.89
N ALA A 47 -5.62 1.18 -0.12
CA ALA A 47 -4.99 -0.09 -0.48
C ALA A 47 -5.96 -1.26 -0.38
N GLY A 48 -5.91 -2.19 -1.35
CA GLY A 48 -6.76 -3.37 -1.39
C GLY A 48 -8.12 -3.13 -2.07
N PRO A 49 -9.05 -4.11 -1.98
CA PRO A 49 -10.32 -4.07 -2.68
C PRO A 49 -11.22 -2.93 -2.19
N ASP A 50 -12.12 -2.49 -3.06
CA ASP A 50 -13.14 -1.50 -2.71
C ASP A 50 -14.00 -2.04 -1.54
N PRO A 51 -14.04 -1.34 -0.39
CA PRO A 51 -14.81 -1.78 0.77
C PRO A 51 -16.31 -1.92 0.48
N ASP A 52 -16.84 -1.18 -0.50
CA ASP A 52 -18.26 -1.24 -0.88
C ASP A 52 -18.55 -2.41 -1.85
N MET A 53 -17.50 -2.99 -2.47
CA MET A 53 -17.60 -4.16 -3.37
C MET A 53 -17.43 -5.50 -2.66
N GLU A 54 -17.14 -5.51 -1.36
CA GLU A 54 -17.14 -6.75 -0.59
C GLU A 54 -18.60 -7.19 -0.41
N ILE A 55 -19.11 -8.00 -1.34
CA ILE A 55 -20.21 -8.93 -1.03
C ILE A 55 -19.63 -9.90 -0.01
N VAL A 56 -19.66 -9.49 1.26
CA VAL A 56 -19.12 -10.21 2.40
C VAL A 56 -19.72 -11.62 2.41
N PRO A 57 -18.98 -12.69 2.08
CA PRO A 57 -19.41 -14.02 2.49
C PRO A 57 -19.02 -14.11 3.95
N SER A 58 -19.97 -13.79 4.84
CA SER A 58 -19.87 -13.95 6.29
C SER A 58 -18.57 -13.40 6.89
N ARG A 59 -18.60 -12.13 7.28
CA ARG A 59 -17.62 -11.48 8.16
C ARG A 59 -17.24 -12.49 9.25
N ALA A 60 -16.07 -13.13 9.12
CA ALA A 60 -15.59 -14.03 10.15
C ALA A 60 -15.61 -13.21 11.44
N LYS A 61 -16.34 -13.67 12.46
CA LYS A 61 -16.61 -12.89 13.68
C LYS A 61 -15.30 -12.34 14.23
N VAL A 62 -14.99 -11.08 13.93
CA VAL A 62 -13.86 -10.37 14.50
C VAL A 62 -14.24 -10.11 15.94
N VAL A 63 -13.75 -10.96 16.86
CA VAL A 63 -13.95 -10.77 18.28
C VAL A 63 -13.00 -9.66 18.72
N PRO A 64 -13.50 -8.57 19.34
CA PRO A 64 -12.63 -7.55 19.91
C PRO A 64 -11.65 -8.19 20.90
N LEU A 65 -10.36 -7.84 20.83
CA LEU A 65 -9.31 -8.38 21.70
C LEU A 65 -9.65 -8.27 23.19
N SER A 66 -10.37 -7.22 23.58
CA SER A 66 -10.89 -7.01 24.93
C SER A 66 -11.85 -8.12 25.40
N ARG A 67 -12.66 -8.70 24.52
CA ARG A 67 -13.52 -9.86 24.83
C ARG A 67 -12.73 -11.15 25.00
N GLN A 68 -11.53 -11.24 24.42
CA GLN A 68 -10.70 -12.44 24.50
C GLN A 68 -9.95 -12.57 25.84
N LEU A 69 -9.70 -11.44 26.52
CA LEU A 69 -9.06 -11.40 27.83
C LEU A 69 -10.05 -11.63 28.99
N ALA A 70 -11.36 -11.44 28.76
CA ALA A 70 -12.39 -11.64 29.78
C ALA A 70 -12.85 -13.10 29.94
N ASN A 71 -12.48 -13.98 29.00
CA ASN A 71 -12.85 -15.40 28.99
C ASN A 71 -11.66 -16.34 29.31
N ARG A 72 -10.64 -15.85 30.02
CA ARG A 72 -9.51 -16.64 30.51
C ARG A 72 -9.55 -16.79 32.02
#